data_AF-A0A812QCV8-F1
#
_entry.id   AF-A0A812QCV8-F1
#
_cell.length_a   1.000
_cell.length_b   1.000
_cell.length_c   1.000
_cell.angle_alpha   90.00
_cell.angle_beta   90.00
_cell.angle_gamma   90.00
#
_symmetry.space_group_name_H-M   'P 1'
#
loop_
_entity.id
_entity.type
_entity.pdbx_description
1 polymer ?
#
loop_
_entity_poly.entity_id
_entity_poly.type
_entity_poly.pdbx_seq_one_letter_code
_entity_poly.pdbx_strand_id
1 'polypeptide(L)'
;MHAVPDGNRPPSPSASFVLPPANPRSDIFSAGIILVELLMAGVAGDGPTWNTAMERISILGALRDGRESSLPATLLRDRGVGAWCRQLVFRMVNWSVDGRPTAQEVLDEIEAAQWASSRHNPYLGTQHSRSPQLPRAA
;
A
#
# COMPACT_ATOMS: atom_id res chain seq x y z
N MET A 1 60.50 -44.95 13.95
CA MET A 1 59.33 -44.71 13.08
C MET A 1 58.28 -44.00 13.92
N HIS A 2 58.21 -42.66 13.84
CA HIS A 2 57.20 -41.86 14.53
C HIS A 2 56.05 -41.60 13.56
N ALA A 3 54.84 -42.06 13.91
CA ALA A 3 53.62 -41.72 13.21
C ALA A 3 53.25 -40.27 13.55
N VAL A 4 53.08 -39.44 12.52
CA VAL A 4 52.59 -38.06 12.63
C VAL A 4 51.05 -38.13 12.77
N PRO A 5 50.44 -37.50 13.79
CA PRO A 5 48.99 -37.46 13.89
C PRO A 5 48.42 -36.44 12.90
N ASP A 6 47.56 -36.92 11.99
CA ASP A 6 46.71 -36.10 11.12
C ASP A 6 45.67 -35.36 11.98
N GLY A 7 46.08 -34.25 12.56
CA GLY A 7 45.29 -33.41 13.45
C GLY A 7 45.11 -32.00 12.91
N ASN A 8 44.52 -31.83 11.71
CA ASN A 8 43.88 -30.56 11.35
C ASN A 8 42.98 -30.70 10.10
N ARG A 9 41.82 -31.35 10.23
CA ARG A 9 40.77 -31.21 9.23
C ARG A 9 39.94 -29.96 9.57
N PRO A 10 39.89 -28.93 8.71
CA PRO A 10 39.03 -27.77 8.96
C PRO A 10 37.55 -28.22 9.04
N PRO A 11 36.73 -27.56 9.88
CA PRO A 11 35.31 -27.88 9.97
C PRO A 11 34.66 -27.69 8.59
N SER A 12 33.92 -28.70 8.13
CA SER A 12 33.17 -28.64 6.87
C SER A 12 32.19 -27.46 6.89
N PRO A 13 32.28 -26.50 5.94
CA PRO A 13 31.31 -25.42 5.87
C PRO A 13 30.14 -25.88 5.01
N SER A 14 29.10 -26.44 5.62
CA SER A 14 27.84 -26.71 4.92
C SER A 14 26.65 -26.62 5.86
N ALA A 15 26.61 -25.57 6.69
CA ALA A 15 25.33 -25.06 7.14
C ALA A 15 24.70 -24.35 5.93
N SER A 16 23.87 -25.08 5.19
CA SER A 16 23.01 -24.50 4.15
C SER A 16 22.21 -23.38 4.79
N PHE A 17 22.50 -22.13 4.43
CA PHE A 17 21.69 -20.99 4.86
C PHE A 17 20.32 -21.12 4.20
N VAL A 18 19.36 -21.68 4.93
CA VAL A 18 17.96 -21.75 4.50
C VAL A 18 17.37 -20.37 4.75
N LEU A 19 17.14 -19.63 3.66
CA LEU A 19 16.37 -18.39 3.73
C LEU A 19 14.96 -18.72 4.24
N PRO A 20 14.41 -17.92 5.17
CA PRO A 20 13.02 -18.08 5.56
C PRO A 20 12.11 -17.92 4.33
N PRO A 21 10.96 -18.61 4.30
CA PRO A 21 10.02 -18.50 3.20
C PRO A 21 9.59 -17.04 3.02
N ALA A 22 9.51 -16.59 1.77
CA ALA A 22 9.07 -15.25 1.44
C ALA A 22 7.66 -15.02 1.99
N ASN A 23 7.46 -13.90 2.69
CA ASN A 23 6.14 -13.51 3.16
C ASN A 23 5.49 -12.57 2.12
N PRO A 24 4.35 -12.93 1.53
CA PRO A 24 3.68 -12.09 0.53
C PRO A 24 3.25 -10.72 1.07
N ARG A 25 3.14 -10.56 2.40
CA ARG A 25 2.88 -9.25 3.02
C ARG A 25 4.06 -8.28 2.90
N SER A 26 5.25 -8.76 2.57
CA SER A 26 6.39 -7.89 2.24
C SER A 26 6.17 -7.13 0.92
N ASP A 27 5.46 -7.73 -0.03
CA ASP A 27 5.07 -7.05 -1.27
C ASP A 27 4.03 -5.97 -0.98
N ILE A 28 3.12 -6.21 -0.03
CA ILE A 28 2.14 -5.22 0.43
C ILE A 28 2.81 -4.00 1.05
N PHE A 29 3.87 -4.20 1.83
CA PHE A 29 4.66 -3.08 2.35
C PHE A 29 5.28 -2.26 1.23
N SER A 30 5.92 -2.93 0.27
CA SER A 30 6.54 -2.27 -0.89
C SER A 30 5.50 -1.51 -1.72
N ALA A 31 4.33 -2.12 -1.96
CA ALA A 31 3.20 -1.49 -2.61
C ALA A 31 2.66 -0.29 -1.83
N GLY A 32 2.62 -0.36 -0.49
CA GLY A 32 2.23 0.75 0.37
C GLY A 32 3.15 1.95 0.23
N ILE A 33 4.47 1.72 0.19
CA ILE A 33 5.45 2.78 -0.07
C ILE A 33 5.22 3.40 -1.45
N ILE A 34 5.05 2.59 -2.49
CA ILE A 34 4.75 3.07 -3.85
C ILE A 34 3.47 3.92 -3.85
N LEU A 35 2.42 3.49 -3.14
CA LEU A 35 1.17 4.22 -3.07
C LEU A 35 1.34 5.57 -2.36
N VAL A 36 2.15 5.68 -1.30
CA VAL A 36 2.52 6.98 -0.68
C VAL A 36 3.16 7.90 -1.71
N GLU A 37 4.14 7.40 -2.47
CA GLU A 37 4.85 8.18 -3.49
C GLU A 37 3.90 8.69 -4.58
N LEU A 38 3.03 7.82 -5.08
CA LEU A 38 2.04 8.17 -6.11
C LEU A 38 1.03 9.20 -5.60
N LEU A 39 0.55 9.05 -4.36
CA LEU A 39 -0.34 10.02 -3.75
C LEU A 39 0.37 11.37 -3.57
N MET A 40 1.61 11.38 -3.08
CA MET A 40 2.38 12.62 -2.94
C MET A 40 2.58 13.31 -4.28
N ALA A 41 2.90 12.54 -5.34
CA ALA A 41 3.07 13.09 -6.68
C ALA A 41 1.74 13.68 -7.21
N GLY A 42 0.62 13.00 -6.95
CA GLY A 42 -0.70 13.50 -7.32
C GLY A 42 -1.09 14.79 -6.62
N VAL A 43 -0.71 14.97 -5.35
CA VAL A 43 -1.04 16.17 -4.55
C VAL A 43 -0.03 17.30 -4.76
N ALA A 44 1.22 17.00 -5.10
CA ALA A 44 2.25 18.00 -5.38
C ALA A 44 1.99 18.80 -6.67
N GLY A 45 1.24 18.22 -7.62
CA GLY A 45 0.99 18.84 -8.92
C GLY A 45 2.29 19.03 -9.70
N ASP A 46 2.60 20.28 -10.06
CA ASP A 46 3.83 20.64 -10.78
C ASP A 46 5.05 20.83 -9.84
N GLY A 47 4.84 20.74 -8.53
CA GLY A 47 5.90 20.88 -7.52
C GLY A 47 6.68 19.59 -7.28
N PRO A 48 7.82 19.67 -6.55
CA PRO A 48 8.54 18.48 -6.13
C PRO A 48 7.69 17.67 -5.14
N THR A 49 7.60 16.35 -5.36
CA THR A 49 6.92 15.39 -4.47
C THR A 49 7.43 15.47 -3.03
N TRP A 50 8.74 15.65 -2.86
CA TRP A 50 9.42 15.81 -1.58
C TRP A 50 10.39 16.98 -1.67
N ASN A 51 10.51 17.78 -0.61
CA ASN A 51 11.46 18.88 -0.62
C ASN A 51 12.90 18.36 -0.55
N THR A 52 13.13 17.25 0.17
CA THR A 52 14.44 16.59 0.26
C THR A 52 14.33 15.07 0.37
N ALA A 53 15.42 14.38 0.01
CA ALA A 53 15.53 12.93 0.25
C ALA A 53 15.51 12.57 1.75
N MET A 54 16.02 13.44 2.63
CA MET A 54 16.01 13.21 4.08
C MET A 54 14.59 13.30 4.66
N GLU A 55 13.79 14.27 4.22
CA GLU A 55 12.38 14.40 4.59
C GLU A 55 11.63 13.12 4.22
N ARG A 56 11.79 12.65 2.97
CA ARG A 56 11.23 11.39 2.49
C ARG A 56 11.59 10.22 3.40
N ILE A 57 12.88 10.03 3.69
CA ILE A 57 13.35 8.92 4.53
C ILE A 57 12.79 9.02 5.95
N SER A 58 12.76 10.23 6.53
CA SER A 58 12.25 10.45 7.88
C SER A 58 10.76 10.14 7.99
N ILE A 59 9.96 10.59 7.02
CA ILE A 59 8.52 10.36 6.98
C ILE A 59 8.20 8.87 6.78
N LEU A 60 8.81 8.23 5.78
CA LEU A 60 8.59 6.80 5.54
C LEU A 60 9.05 5.94 6.72
N GLY A 61 10.15 6.32 7.38
CA GLY A 61 10.61 5.67 8.61
C GLY A 61 9.59 5.80 9.76
N ALA A 62 9.04 7.00 9.96
CA ALA A 62 8.05 7.22 11.00
C ALA A 62 6.71 6.50 10.74
N LEU A 63 6.26 6.44 9.48
CA LEU A 63 5.09 5.67 9.06
C LEU A 63 5.29 4.17 9.32
N ARG A 64 6.47 3.66 8.95
CA ARG A 64 6.87 2.28 9.23
C ARG A 64 6.79 1.94 10.71
N ASP A 65 7.22 2.86 11.57
CA ASP A 65 7.18 2.70 13.02
C ASP A 65 5.77 2.93 13.63
N GLY A 66 4.73 3.05 12.80
CA GLY A 66 3.33 3.10 13.23
C GLY A 66 2.85 4.50 13.64
N ARG A 67 3.57 5.56 13.26
CA ARG A 67 3.15 6.94 13.57
C ARG A 67 2.25 7.48 12.45
N GLU A 68 0.95 7.22 12.54
CA GLU A 68 -0.04 7.67 11.53
C GLU A 68 0.00 9.18 11.27
N SER A 69 0.25 9.97 12.33
CA SER A 69 0.43 11.42 12.25
C SER A 69 1.63 11.88 11.42
N SER A 70 2.49 10.96 10.98
CA SER A 70 3.64 11.24 10.13
C SER A 70 3.30 11.27 8.65
N LEU A 71 2.04 10.97 8.27
CA LEU A 71 1.59 11.24 6.91
C LEU A 71 1.78 12.72 6.57
N PRO A 72 2.36 13.06 5.41
CA PRO A 72 2.56 14.44 4.97
C PRO A 72 1.28 15.29 5.10
N ALA A 73 1.42 16.50 5.64
CA ALA A 73 0.28 17.41 5.83
C ALA A 73 -0.43 17.74 4.51
N THR A 74 0.29 17.73 3.39
CA THR A 74 -0.25 17.85 2.04
C THR A 74 -1.27 16.74 1.75
N LEU A 75 -0.90 15.48 1.99
CA LEU A 75 -1.80 14.33 1.86
C LEU A 75 -2.97 14.38 2.83
N LEU A 76 -2.75 14.82 4.07
CA LEU A 76 -3.80 14.90 5.09
C LEU A 76 -4.85 15.96 4.79
N ARG A 77 -4.47 17.04 4.11
CA ARG A 77 -5.37 18.17 3.79
C ARG A 77 -6.01 18.07 2.41
N ASP A 78 -5.45 17.27 1.52
CA ASP A 78 -5.96 17.11 0.16
C ASP A 78 -7.37 16.51 0.17
N ARG A 79 -8.31 17.14 -0.54
CA ARG A 79 -9.71 16.67 -0.59
C ARG A 79 -9.92 15.50 -1.56
N GLY A 80 -9.02 15.33 -2.53
CA GLY A 80 -9.03 14.22 -3.47
C GLY A 80 -8.57 12.91 -2.82
N VAL A 81 -7.73 12.97 -1.80
CA VAL A 81 -7.34 11.79 -1.00
C VAL A 81 -8.37 11.54 0.10
N GLY A 82 -9.18 10.50 -0.07
CA GLY A 82 -10.16 10.08 0.94
C GLY A 82 -9.51 9.59 2.24
N ALA A 83 -10.22 9.72 3.37
CA ALA A 83 -9.76 9.21 4.67
C ALA A 83 -9.48 7.69 4.65
N TRP A 84 -10.30 6.92 3.92
CA TRP A 84 -10.10 5.49 3.70
C TRP A 84 -8.73 5.18 3.07
N CYS A 85 -8.32 5.97 2.07
CA CYS A 85 -7.07 5.74 1.34
C CYS A 85 -5.86 6.00 2.24
N ARG A 86 -5.92 7.03 3.09
CA ARG A 86 -4.89 7.33 4.11
C ARG A 86 -4.73 6.17 5.09
N GLN A 87 -5.85 5.63 5.57
CA GLN A 87 -5.88 4.49 6.50
C GLN A 87 -5.37 3.21 5.85
N LEU A 88 -5.73 2.95 4.59
CA LEU A 88 -5.24 1.82 3.81
C LEU A 88 -3.72 1.87 3.67
N VAL A 89 -3.18 3.00 3.23
CA VAL A 89 -1.74 3.22 3.09
C VAL A 89 -1.01 3.01 4.41
N PHE A 90 -1.53 3.59 5.50
CA PHE A 90 -0.95 3.42 6.83
C PHE A 90 -0.87 1.93 7.25
N ARG A 91 -1.93 1.15 7.01
CA ARG A 91 -1.93 -0.29 7.30
C ARG A 91 -0.97 -1.07 6.39
N MET A 92 -0.85 -0.70 5.11
CA MET A 92 0.07 -1.36 4.18
C MET A 92 1.54 -1.17 4.58
N VAL A 93 1.92 0.02 5.06
CA VAL A 93 3.30 0.34 5.46
C VAL A 93 3.62 -0.02 6.91
N ASN A 94 2.76 -0.76 7.60
CA ASN A 94 3.03 -1.21 8.96
C ASN A 94 4.25 -2.16 9.00
N TRP A 95 5.18 -1.92 9.93
CA TRP A 95 6.32 -2.81 10.14
C TRP A 95 5.90 -4.22 10.59
N SER A 96 4.85 -4.30 11.40
CA SER A 96 4.30 -5.58 11.86
C SER A 96 3.60 -6.30 10.70
N VAL A 97 4.06 -7.51 10.42
CA VAL A 97 3.46 -8.39 9.39
C VAL A 97 1.98 -8.60 9.66
N ASP A 98 1.60 -8.80 10.93
CA ASP A 98 0.22 -9.10 11.33
C ASP A 98 -0.70 -7.88 11.16
N GLY A 99 -0.14 -6.68 11.28
CA GLY A 99 -0.86 -5.42 11.08
C GLY A 99 -1.07 -5.03 9.62
N ARG A 100 -0.42 -5.74 8.67
CA ARG A 100 -0.58 -5.48 7.23
C ARG A 100 -1.79 -6.24 6.66
N PRO A 101 -2.57 -5.64 5.76
CA PRO A 101 -3.59 -6.38 5.03
C PRO A 101 -2.95 -7.36 4.05
N THR A 102 -3.74 -8.32 3.59
CA THR A 102 -3.45 -9.17 2.44
C THR A 102 -3.67 -8.41 1.13
N ALA A 103 -3.13 -8.92 0.02
CA ALA A 103 -3.38 -8.35 -1.30
C ALA A 103 -4.87 -8.29 -1.64
N GLN A 104 -5.60 -9.35 -1.30
CA GLN A 104 -7.04 -9.42 -1.55
C GLN A 104 -7.80 -8.33 -0.77
N GLU A 105 -7.51 -8.17 0.53
CA GLU A 105 -8.16 -7.13 1.35
C GLU A 105 -7.87 -5.72 0.82
N VAL A 106 -6.64 -5.47 0.32
CA VAL A 106 -6.29 -4.19 -0.32
C VAL A 106 -7.12 -3.97 -1.58
N LEU A 107 -7.26 -4.99 -2.44
CA LEU A 107 -8.03 -4.89 -3.68
C LEU A 107 -9.53 -4.69 -3.40
N ASP A 108 -10.09 -5.44 -2.46
CA ASP A 108 -11.49 -5.36 -2.07
C ASP A 108 -11.85 -3.95 -1.57
N GLU A 109 -10.94 -3.32 -0.80
CA GLU A 109 -11.15 -1.96 -0.28
C GLU A 109 -11.04 -0.89 -1.37
N ILE A 110 -10.07 -1.04 -2.29
CA ILE A 110 -9.92 -0.16 -3.46
C ILE A 110 -11.17 -0.27 -4.35
N GLU A 111 -11.67 -1.47 -4.57
CA GLU A 111 -12.88 -1.72 -5.33
C GLU A 111 -14.09 -1.06 -4.63
N ALA A 112 -14.30 -1.34 -3.34
CA ALA A 112 -15.39 -0.76 -2.56
C ALA A 112 -15.39 0.78 -2.61
N ALA A 113 -14.22 1.40 -2.55
CA ALA A 113 -14.07 2.85 -2.65
C ALA A 113 -14.42 3.41 -4.04
N GLN A 114 -14.07 2.68 -5.11
CA GLN A 114 -14.47 3.05 -6.47
C GLN A 114 -15.99 3.01 -6.62
N TRP A 115 -16.65 1.94 -6.17
CA TRP A 115 -18.11 1.82 -6.23
C TRP A 115 -18.83 2.88 -5.39
N ALA A 116 -18.30 3.23 -4.22
CA ALA A 116 -18.83 4.31 -3.39
C ALA A 116 -18.70 5.69 -4.08
N SER A 117 -17.58 5.92 -4.77
CA SER A 117 -17.33 7.15 -5.54
C SER A 117 -18.19 7.22 -6.80
N SER A 118 -18.39 6.10 -7.52
CA SER A 118 -19.27 6.02 -8.68
C SER A 118 -20.74 6.26 -8.34
N ARG A 119 -21.20 5.88 -7.14
CA ARG A 119 -22.55 6.23 -6.65
C ARG A 119 -22.73 7.72 -6.37
N HIS A 120 -21.65 8.46 -6.12
CA HIS A 120 -21.66 9.92 -6.00
C HIS A 120 -21.51 10.64 -7.35
N ASN A 121 -21.48 9.92 -8.48
CA ASN A 121 -21.48 10.52 -9.81
C ASN A 121 -22.91 10.94 -10.20
N PRO A 122 -23.23 12.25 -10.27
CA PRO A 122 -24.58 12.72 -10.61
C PRO A 122 -25.02 12.35 -12.03
N TYR A 123 -24.11 11.86 -12.88
CA TYR A 123 -24.39 11.44 -14.25
C TYR A 123 -24.72 9.95 -14.39
N LEU A 124 -24.60 9.15 -13.33
CA LEU A 124 -24.90 7.70 -13.37
C LEU A 124 -26.38 7.35 -13.10
N GLY A 125 -27.27 8.35 -12.97
CA GLY A 125 -28.71 8.15 -12.70
C GLY A 125 -29.69 8.61 -13.79
N THR A 126 -29.22 9.14 -14.93
CA THR A 126 -30.09 9.74 -15.96
C THR A 126 -30.16 8.95 -17.28
N GLN A 127 -29.83 7.67 -17.27
CA GLN A 127 -30.18 6.81 -18.41
C GLN A 127 -31.60 6.25 -18.26
N HIS A 128 -32.55 7.03 -18.79
CA HIS A 128 -33.77 6.59 -19.48
C HIS A 128 -34.68 5.58 -18.76
N SER A 129 -35.43 6.04 -17.77
CA SER A 129 -36.79 5.54 -17.52
C SER A 129 -37.82 6.51 -18.11
N ARG A 130 -37.84 6.65 -19.43
CA ARG A 130 -38.99 7.17 -20.18
C ARG A 130 -39.37 6.17 -21.25
N SER A 131 -40.07 5.12 -20.85
CA SER A 131 -41.02 4.47 -21.76
C SER A 131 -42.33 5.27 -21.69
N PRO A 132 -42.77 5.91 -22.77
CA PRO A 132 -44.08 6.57 -22.78
C PRO A 132 -45.17 5.50 -22.63
N GLN A 133 -46.01 5.66 -21.61
CA GLN A 133 -47.24 4.89 -21.47
C GLN A 133 -48.15 5.24 -22.66
N LEU A 134 -48.38 4.28 -23.55
CA LEU A 134 -49.43 4.38 -24.57
C LEU A 134 -50.80 4.33 -23.86
N PRO A 135 -51.70 5.29 -24.11
CA PRO A 135 -53.03 5.26 -23.54
C PRO A 135 -53.84 4.12 -24.16
N ARG A 136 -54.52 3.36 -23.29
CA ARG A 136 -55.54 2.38 -23.62
C ARG A 136 -56.74 3.10 -24.21
N ALA A 137 -57.04 2.89 -25.49
CA ALA A 137 -58.33 3.24 -26.09
C ALA A 137 -59.27 2.02 -26.01
N ALA A 138 -60.55 2.32 -25.79
CA ALA A 138 -61.64 1.43 -25.39
C ALA A 138 -61.89 0.24 -26.33
#